data_AF-A0A517TDC5-F1
#
_entry.id   AF-A0A517TDC5-F1
#
_cell.length_a   1.000
_cell.length_b   1.000
_cell.length_c   1.000
_cell.angle_alpha   90.00
_cell.angle_beta   90.00
_cell.angle_gamma   90.00
#
_symmetry.space_group_name_H-M   'P 1'
#
loop_
_entity.id
_entity.type
_entity.pdbx_description
1 polymer ?
#
loop_
_entity_poly.entity_id
_entity_poly.type
_entity_poly.pdbx_seq_one_letter_code
_entity_poly.pdbx_strand_id
1 'polypeptide(L)'
;MADEILLSVTQVAERLNTRRQTVLAYIGSGDLVAIDISAVPGGRPTWRVHPDDLLGFISRRTNSKQIGRNPRKKNKDIKEFF
;
A
#
# COMPACT_ATOMS: atom_id res chain seq x y z
N MET A 1 -19.57 -14.25 15.70
CA MET A 1 -19.22 -12.93 15.15
C MET A 1 -17.72 -12.80 15.36
N ALA A 2 -16.93 -12.77 14.29
CA ALA A 2 -15.49 -12.68 14.41
C ALA A 2 -15.15 -11.30 15.00
N ASP A 3 -14.47 -11.28 16.13
CA ASP A 3 -13.90 -10.09 16.75
C ASP A 3 -13.19 -9.28 15.67
N GLU A 4 -13.68 -8.07 15.37
CA GLU A 4 -13.16 -7.20 14.30
C GLU A 4 -11.84 -6.58 14.74
N ILE A 5 -10.82 -7.44 14.86
CA ILE A 5 -9.47 -7.03 15.20
C ILE A 5 -8.91 -6.25 14.03
N LEU A 6 -8.75 -4.95 14.22
CA LEU A 6 -8.05 -4.07 13.30
C LEU A 6 -6.65 -4.62 13.00
N LEU A 7 -6.40 -4.89 11.72
CA LEU A 7 -5.16 -5.51 11.25
C LEU A 7 -4.04 -4.48 11.25
N SER A 8 -2.85 -4.89 11.70
CA SER A 8 -1.64 -4.08 11.54
C SER A 8 -1.11 -4.16 10.12
N VAL A 9 -0.28 -3.19 9.72
CA VAL A 9 0.42 -3.21 8.42
C VAL A 9 1.19 -4.51 8.20
N THR A 10 1.76 -5.10 9.26
CA THR A 10 2.46 -6.39 9.18
C THR A 10 1.50 -7.52 8.84
N GLN A 11 0.37 -7.63 9.56
CA GLN A 11 -0.63 -8.68 9.29
C GLN A 11 -1.23 -8.55 7.89
N VAL A 12 -1.48 -7.32 7.45
CA VAL A 12 -1.94 -7.05 6.07
C VAL A 12 -0.89 -7.47 5.05
N ALA A 13 0.38 -7.17 5.30
CA ALA A 13 1.49 -7.56 4.43
C ALA A 13 1.60 -9.10 4.30
N GLU A 14 1.45 -9.83 5.41
CA GLU A 14 1.43 -11.29 5.42
C GLU A 14 0.24 -11.84 4.63
N ARG A 15 -0.97 -11.32 4.85
CA ARG A 15 -2.17 -11.74 4.13
C ARG A 15 -2.11 -11.47 2.62
N LEU A 16 -1.51 -10.36 2.22
CA LEU A 16 -1.32 -9.98 0.82
C LEU A 16 -0.05 -10.58 0.20
N ASN A 17 0.73 -11.36 0.97
CA ASN A 17 2.05 -11.87 0.61
C ASN A 17 2.94 -10.79 -0.05
N THR A 18 3.03 -9.62 0.59
CA THR A 18 3.76 -8.45 0.07
C THR A 18 4.63 -7.80 1.14
N ARG A 19 5.42 -6.79 0.75
CA ARG A 19 6.29 -6.06 1.68
C ARG A 19 5.48 -4.98 2.42
N ARG A 20 5.83 -4.71 3.67
CA ARG A 20 5.23 -3.63 4.49
C ARG A 20 5.29 -2.27 3.79
N GLN A 21 6.39 -1.95 3.10
CA GLN A 21 6.50 -0.72 2.31
C GLN A 21 5.48 -0.65 1.19
N THR A 22 5.14 -1.78 0.55
CA THR A 22 4.11 -1.83 -0.48
C THR A 22 2.74 -1.53 0.13
N VAL A 23 2.44 -2.06 1.31
CA VAL A 23 1.19 -1.77 2.03
C VAL A 23 1.10 -0.28 2.40
N LEU A 24 2.19 0.30 2.92
CA LEU A 24 2.25 1.74 3.19
C LEU A 24 2.07 2.58 1.92
N ALA A 25 2.59 2.11 0.78
CA ALA A 25 2.38 2.78 -0.50
C ALA A 25 0.90 2.73 -0.93
N TYR A 26 0.19 1.62 -0.70
CA TYR A 26 -1.25 1.53 -0.98
C TYR A 26 -2.08 2.44 -0.07
N ILE A 27 -1.67 2.58 1.19
CA ILE A 27 -2.32 3.52 2.11
C ILE A 27 -2.05 4.96 1.65
N GLY A 28 -0.80 5.29 1.33
CA GLY A 28 -0.42 6.61 0.86
C GLY A 28 -1.01 6.99 -0.50
N SER A 29 -1.33 6.02 -1.37
CA SER A 29 -2.02 6.26 -2.64
C SER A 29 -3.55 6.32 -2.51
N GLY A 30 -4.11 5.99 -1.34
CA GLY A 30 -5.56 5.90 -1.13
C GLY A 30 -6.21 4.64 -1.70
N ASP A 31 -5.42 3.69 -2.22
CA ASP A 31 -5.93 2.39 -2.70
C ASP A 31 -6.43 1.51 -1.55
N LEU A 32 -5.75 1.57 -0.41
CA LEU A 32 -6.10 0.84 0.80
C LEU A 32 -6.49 1.81 1.92
N VAL A 33 -7.73 1.73 2.38
CA VAL A 33 -8.23 2.53 3.48
C VAL A 33 -7.59 2.05 4.79
N ALA A 34 -7.04 2.98 5.55
CA ALA A 34 -6.44 2.71 6.85
C ALA A 34 -6.67 3.90 7.80
N ILE A 35 -6.68 3.61 9.09
CA ILE A 35 -6.83 4.58 10.17
C ILE A 35 -5.47 4.74 10.84
N ASP A 36 -5.01 5.98 10.99
CA ASP A 36 -3.86 6.26 11.83
C ASP A 36 -4.31 6.30 13.29
N ILE A 37 -3.74 5.43 14.12
CA ILE A 37 -3.97 5.39 15.57
C ILE A 37 -2.77 5.94 16.35
N SER A 38 -1.90 6.71 15.70
CA SER A 38 -0.77 7.34 16.39
C SER A 38 -1.26 8.30 17.48
N ALA A 39 -0.71 8.15 18.68
CA ALA A 39 -1.09 9.00 19.83
C ALA A 39 -0.53 10.43 19.71
N VAL A 40 0.48 10.64 18.85
CA VAL A 40 1.20 11.91 18.73
C VAL A 40 0.99 12.48 17.33
N PRO A 41 0.39 13.68 17.20
CA PRO A 41 0.26 14.35 15.91
C PRO A 41 1.66 14.67 15.35
N GLY A 42 1.92 14.27 14.11
CA GLY A 42 3.23 14.43 13.46
C GLY A 42 4.29 13.38 13.86
N GLY A 43 3.92 12.41 14.70
CA GLY A 43 4.76 11.25 15.03
C GLY A 43 4.80 10.21 13.92
N ARG A 44 5.46 9.07 14.18
CA ARG A 44 5.45 7.94 13.25
C ARG A 44 4.03 7.34 13.21
N PRO A 45 3.35 7.36 12.05
CA PRO A 45 1.97 6.91 11.98
C PRO A 45 1.89 5.41 12.26
N THR A 46 0.87 5.02 12.99
CA THR A 46 0.58 3.63 13.33
C THR A 46 -0.72 3.26 12.61
N TRP A 47 -0.58 2.74 11.41
CA TRP A 47 -1.73 2.41 10.57
C TRP A 47 -2.43 1.12 11.01
N ARG A 48 -3.75 1.16 10.99
CA ARG A 48 -4.67 0.04 11.22
C ARG A 48 -5.64 -0.09 10.07
N VAL A 49 -5.90 -1.32 9.65
CA VAL A 49 -6.74 -1.62 8.48
C VAL A 49 -7.92 -2.46 8.93
N HIS A 50 -9.12 -2.05 8.55
CA HIS A 50 -10.31 -2.85 8.80
C HIS A 50 -10.29 -4.11 7.91
N PRO A 51 -10.68 -5.28 8.42
CA PRO A 51 -10.73 -6.50 7.61
C PRO A 51 -11.66 -6.35 6.39
N ASP A 52 -12.77 -5.61 6.51
CA ASP A 52 -13.69 -5.36 5.41
C ASP A 52 -13.05 -4.52 4.29
N ASP A 53 -12.32 -3.46 4.64
CA ASP A 53 -11.57 -2.64 3.68
C ASP A 53 -10.49 -3.45 2.95
N LEU A 54 -9.83 -4.37 3.67
CA LEU A 54 -8.85 -5.29 3.07
C LEU A 54 -9.52 -6.22 2.05
N LEU A 55 -10.68 -6.79 2.37
CA LEU A 55 -11.45 -7.62 1.45
C LEU A 55 -11.91 -6.82 0.23
N GLY A 56 -12.41 -5.61 0.43
CA GLY A 56 -12.78 -4.70 -0.63
C GLY A 56 -11.60 -4.32 -1.53
N PHE A 57 -10.41 -4.13 -0.96
CA PHE A 57 -9.17 -3.92 -1.72
C PHE A 57 -8.79 -5.15 -2.56
N ILE A 58 -8.83 -6.36 -1.98
CA ILE A 58 -8.54 -7.60 -2.70
C ILE A 58 -9.51 -7.79 -3.85
N SER A 59 -10.80 -7.57 -3.62
CA SER A 59 -11.85 -7.67 -4.65
C SER A 59 -11.60 -6.70 -5.82
N ARG A 60 -11.31 -5.42 -5.50
CA ARG A 60 -10.96 -4.40 -6.49
C ARG A 60 -9.72 -4.78 -7.31
N ARG A 61 -8.68 -5.27 -6.65
CA ARG A 61 -7.39 -5.59 -7.29
C ARG A 61 -7.46 -6.84 -8.16
N THR A 62 -8.22 -7.85 -7.76
CA THR A 62 -8.47 -9.04 -8.58
C THR A 62 -9.24 -8.68 -9.86
N ASN A 63 -10.15 -7.72 -9.78
CA ASN A 63 -10.95 -7.28 -10.93
C ASN A 63 -10.19 -6.28 -11.83
N SER A 64 -9.26 -5.50 -11.27
CA SER A 64 -8.45 -4.55 -12.03
C SER A 64 -7.31 -5.28 -12.75
N LYS A 65 -7.44 -5.47 -14.07
CA LYS A 65 -6.32 -5.89 -14.94
C LYS A 65 -5.19 -4.86 -14.78
N GLN A 66 -4.03 -5.26 -14.26
CA GLN A 66 -2.89 -4.35 -14.09
C GLN A 66 -2.50 -3.71 -15.42
N ILE A 67 -2.85 -2.45 -15.61
CA ILE A 67 -2.29 -1.63 -16.69
C ILE A 67 -0.82 -1.43 -16.31
N GLY A 68 0.08 -2.04 -17.06
CA GLY A 68 1.51 -2.05 -16.77
C GLY A 68 2.04 -0.63 -16.54
N ARG A 69 2.74 -0.43 -15.41
CA ARG A 69 3.39 0.86 -15.12
C ARG A 69 4.44 1.13 -16.21
N ASN A 70 4.28 2.24 -16.91
CA ASN A 70 5.24 2.69 -17.93
C ASN A 70 6.63 2.86 -17.27
N PRO A 71 7.68 2.16 -17.72
CA PRO A 71 9.01 2.30 -17.13
C PRO A 71 9.50 3.74 -17.26
N ARG A 72 10.04 4.28 -16.16
CA ARG A 72 10.59 5.64 -16.11
C ARG A 72 11.79 5.69 -17.06
N LYS A 73 11.65 6.40 -18.19
CA LYS A 73 12.73 6.59 -19.18
C LYS A 73 13.90 7.31 -18.48
N LYS A 74 15.04 6.63 -18.31
CA LYS A 74 16.30 7.26 -17.91
C LYS A 74 16.75 8.12 -19.09
N ASN A 75 16.87 9.44 -18.91
CA ASN A 75 17.48 10.31 -19.91
C ASN A 75 18.95 9.90 -20.10
N LYS A 76 19.28 9.40 -21.29
CA LYS A 76 20.66 9.26 -21.78
C LYS A 76 21.14 10.63 -22.26
N ASP A 77 21.40 11.56 -21.35
CA ASP A 77 22.26 12.70 -21.68
C ASP A 77 23.71 12.24 -21.48
N ILE A 78 24.17 11.38 -22.38
CA ILE A 78 25.59 11.02 -22.51
C ILE A 78 26.07 11.86 -23.69
N LYS A 79 26.73 12.99 -23.41
CA LYS A 79 27.44 13.78 -24.42
C LYS A 79 28.75 13.07 -24.75
N GLU A 80 28.77 12.38 -25.88
CA GLU A 80 30.00 11.93 -26.53
C GLU A 80 30.70 13.18 -27.09
N PHE A 81 31.93 13.45 -26.63
CA PHE A 81 32.83 14.40 -27.28
C PHE A 81 33.76 13.58 -28.18
N PHE A 82 33.72 13.83 -29.49
CA PHE A 82 34.70 13.38 -30.48
C PHE A 82 35.79 14.45 -30.66
#